data_AF-A0A3B8VWP8-F1
#
_entry.id   AF-A0A3B8VWP8-F1
#
_cell.length_a   1.000
_cell.length_b   1.000
_cell.length_c   1.000
_cell.angle_alpha   90.00
_cell.angle_beta   90.00
_cell.angle_gamma   90.00
#
_symmetry.space_group_name_H-M   'P 1'
#
loop_
_entity.id
_entity.type
_entity.pdbx_description
1 polymer ?
#
loop_
_entity_poly.entity_id
_entity_poly.type
_entity_poly.pdbx_seq_one_letter_code
_entity_poly.pdbx_strand_id
1 'polypeptide(L)'
;YDTTLHFKKQDLYLRYEGRIMMIGNFAEALAGIAGGLLAAYSIRMPFYLQAVVAFSGIPAALFLKEYTSKLDIKNPMKEIVRIVRYSLVTNKPLFYNIMFSGIIGAATLTMAWFVQPVLIDLKTPTSYFGVIWTVLNLTVGFSALYSDRVERAMGPTRMAWLILFFIAGGYVALAFNLTWAALLVLLIFFVVRGFATPILKGYINQMTMSEMRTTVLSIRNFVIRIIFAAVAPFIGWLSDAYSLKIALLLTAVVIGIPGLFFVWLQTRNKLQ
;
A
#
# COMPACT_ATOMS: atom_id res chain seq x y z
N TYR A 1 -0.60 13.67 -17.53
CA TYR A 1 -0.79 13.12 -18.88
C TYR A 1 -1.09 14.23 -19.88
N ASP A 2 -2.05 15.11 -19.59
CA ASP A 2 -2.44 16.16 -20.54
C ASP A 2 -1.31 17.17 -20.84
N THR A 3 -0.45 17.49 -19.87
CA THR A 3 0.76 18.29 -20.12
C THR A 3 1.70 17.61 -21.13
N THR A 4 1.96 16.30 -20.95
CA THR A 4 2.79 15.53 -21.90
C THR A 4 2.12 15.37 -23.26
N LEU A 5 0.78 15.34 -23.31
CA LEU A 5 -0.01 15.35 -24.53
C LEU A 5 0.15 16.67 -25.28
N HIS A 6 -0.02 17.80 -24.58
CA HIS A 6 0.12 19.15 -25.12
C HIS A 6 1.50 19.37 -25.74
N PHE A 7 2.56 18.87 -25.10
CA PHE A 7 3.93 18.96 -25.61
C PHE A 7 4.33 17.83 -26.58
N LYS A 8 3.39 16.96 -27.00
CA LYS A 8 3.64 15.81 -27.90
C LYS A 8 4.76 14.87 -27.42
N LYS A 9 4.83 14.63 -26.11
CA LYS A 9 5.84 13.78 -25.42
C LYS A 9 5.17 12.69 -24.59
N GLN A 10 4.19 11.99 -25.15
CA GLN A 10 3.43 10.95 -24.43
C GLN A 10 4.31 9.75 -24.06
N ASP A 11 5.31 9.44 -24.88
CA ASP A 11 6.33 8.41 -24.65
C ASP A 11 7.11 8.65 -23.34
N LEU A 12 7.30 9.91 -22.95
CA LEU A 12 7.97 10.28 -21.71
C LEU A 12 7.07 10.23 -20.47
N TYR A 13 5.75 10.05 -20.61
CA TYR A 13 4.81 10.09 -19.49
C TYR A 13 5.18 9.08 -18.40
N LEU A 14 5.38 7.81 -18.78
CA LEU A 14 5.76 6.75 -17.84
C LEU A 14 7.10 7.04 -17.15
N ARG A 15 8.05 7.66 -17.85
CA ARG A 15 9.34 8.08 -17.30
C ARG A 15 9.18 9.18 -16.26
N TYR A 16 8.32 10.16 -16.50
CA TYR A 16 8.03 11.23 -15.52
C TYR A 16 7.26 10.70 -14.31
N GLU A 17 6.25 9.86 -14.53
CA GLU A 17 5.48 9.23 -13.45
C GLU A 17 6.39 8.37 -12.54
N GLY A 18 7.27 7.57 -13.14
CA GLY A 18 8.28 6.81 -12.40
C GLY A 18 9.24 7.70 -11.60
N ARG A 19 9.69 8.83 -12.17
CA ARG A 19 10.53 9.81 -11.45
C ARG A 19 9.80 10.45 -10.27
N ILE A 20 8.53 10.84 -10.43
CA ILE A 20 7.72 11.42 -9.35
C ILE A 20 7.58 10.42 -8.20
N MET A 21 7.26 9.16 -8.51
CA MET A 21 7.15 8.11 -7.50
C MET A 21 8.48 7.87 -6.78
N MET A 22 9.60 7.86 -7.52
CA MET A 22 10.94 7.71 -6.97
C MET A 22 11.29 8.87 -6.02
N ILE A 23 11.08 10.13 -6.45
CA ILE A 23 11.33 11.33 -5.64
C ILE A 23 10.47 11.29 -4.36
N GLY A 24 9.20 10.89 -4.46
CA GLY A 24 8.31 10.73 -3.30
C GLY A 24 8.84 9.73 -2.28
N ASN A 25 9.28 8.55 -2.72
CA ASN A 25 9.84 7.53 -1.82
C ASN A 25 11.16 7.97 -1.17
N PHE A 26 12.04 8.67 -1.91
CA PHE A 26 13.27 9.24 -1.32
C PHE A 26 12.96 10.35 -0.33
N ALA A 27 11.98 11.20 -0.63
CA ALA A 27 11.52 12.24 0.30
C ALA A 27 10.95 11.62 1.57
N GLU A 28 10.18 10.53 1.48
CA GLU A 28 9.66 9.79 2.63
C GLU A 28 10.79 9.18 3.47
N ALA A 29 11.80 8.60 2.83
CA ALA A 29 12.99 8.07 3.51
C ALA A 29 13.75 9.17 4.29
N LEU A 30 14.03 10.30 3.63
CA LEU A 30 14.70 11.43 4.28
C LEU A 30 13.85 12.05 5.39
N ALA A 31 12.53 12.17 5.17
CA ALA A 31 11.58 12.65 6.17
C ALA A 31 11.50 11.70 7.38
N GLY A 32 11.63 10.39 7.18
CA GLY A 32 11.71 9.40 8.25
C GLY A 32 12.92 9.62 9.16
N ILE A 33 14.11 9.78 8.57
CA ILE A 33 15.34 10.08 9.33
C ILE A 33 15.22 11.43 10.06
N ALA A 34 14.88 12.49 9.33
CA ALA A 34 14.76 13.83 9.89
C ALA A 34 13.69 13.89 10.99
N GLY A 35 12.53 13.27 10.76
CA GLY A 35 11.45 13.19 11.73
C GLY A 35 11.85 12.44 13.01
N GLY A 36 12.56 11.31 12.89
CA GLY A 36 13.07 10.56 14.05
C GLY A 36 14.10 11.35 14.86
N LEU A 37 15.05 12.00 14.20
CA LEU A 37 16.06 12.84 14.87
C LEU A 37 15.43 14.06 15.55
N LEU A 38 14.48 14.72 14.90
CA LEU A 38 13.76 15.86 15.48
C LEU A 38 12.90 15.42 16.66
N ALA A 39 12.22 14.27 16.57
CA ALA A 39 11.41 13.73 17.66
C ALA A 39 12.25 13.37 18.89
N ALA A 40 13.51 12.95 18.70
CA ALA A 40 14.44 12.68 19.78
C ALA A 40 14.84 13.95 20.55
N TYR A 41 14.91 15.11 19.88
CA TYR A 41 15.14 16.40 20.54
C TYR A 41 13.86 16.95 21.18
N SER A 42 12.76 16.97 20.42
CA SER A 42 11.45 17.38 20.91
C SER A 42 10.36 16.85 19.99
N ILE A 43 9.36 16.20 20.58
CA ILE A 43 8.24 15.62 19.85
C ILE A 43 7.42 16.65 19.05
N ARG A 44 7.54 17.95 19.37
CA ARG A 44 6.84 19.05 18.67
C ARG A 44 7.55 19.48 17.37
N MET A 45 8.87 19.32 17.30
CA MET A 45 9.68 19.81 16.17
C MET A 45 9.29 19.19 14.81
N PRO A 46 9.01 17.88 14.70
CA PRO A 46 8.53 17.29 13.46
C PRO A 46 7.26 17.97 12.92
N PHE A 47 6.34 18.39 13.81
CA PHE A 47 5.10 19.05 13.41
C PHE A 47 5.34 20.44 12.82
N TYR A 48 6.23 21.23 13.42
CA TYR A 48 6.57 22.55 12.89
C TYR A 48 7.24 22.45 11.51
N LEU A 49 8.18 21.52 11.34
CA LEU A 49 8.84 21.33 10.05
C LEU A 49 7.86 20.81 8.99
N GLN A 50 7.00 19.84 9.36
CA GLN A 50 5.94 19.34 8.47
C GLN A 50 5.00 20.47 8.02
N ALA A 51 4.64 21.40 8.90
CA ALA A 51 3.83 22.56 8.55
C ALA A 51 4.54 23.44 7.51
N VAL A 52 5.82 23.76 7.73
CA VAL A 52 6.62 24.55 6.76
C VAL A 52 6.66 23.88 5.39
N VAL A 53 6.93 22.57 5.35
CA VAL A 53 6.94 21.80 4.10
C VAL A 53 5.55 21.81 3.44
N ALA A 54 4.47 21.65 4.19
CA ALA A 54 3.11 21.71 3.67
C ALA A 54 2.79 23.10 3.07
N PHE A 55 3.20 24.19 3.73
CA PHE A 55 3.00 25.55 3.23
C PHE A 55 3.75 25.82 1.92
N SER A 56 4.88 25.15 1.66
CA SER A 56 5.57 25.24 0.37
C SER A 56 4.72 24.71 -0.82
N GLY A 57 3.69 23.90 -0.53
CA GLY A 57 2.73 23.45 -1.54
C GLY A 57 1.83 24.56 -2.08
N ILE A 58 1.59 25.63 -1.31
CA ILE A 58 0.76 26.78 -1.74
C ILE A 58 1.39 27.51 -2.93
N PRO A 59 2.63 28.02 -2.85
CA PRO A 59 3.25 28.67 -4.01
C PRO A 59 3.39 27.68 -5.17
N ALA A 60 3.78 26.43 -4.92
CA ALA A 60 3.87 25.42 -5.98
C ALA A 60 2.54 25.20 -6.73
N ALA A 61 1.41 25.22 -6.01
CA ALA A 61 0.08 25.13 -6.62
C ALA A 61 -0.29 26.38 -7.42
N LEU A 62 0.05 27.58 -6.93
CA LEU A 62 -0.22 28.84 -7.65
C LEU A 62 0.59 28.97 -8.95
N PHE A 63 1.79 28.38 -9.02
CA PHE A 63 2.60 28.35 -10.24
C PHE A 63 2.22 27.21 -11.20
N LEU A 64 1.32 26.31 -10.81
CA LEU A 64 0.97 25.15 -11.60
C LEU A 64 0.06 25.55 -12.76
N LYS A 65 0.56 25.39 -13.99
CA LYS A 65 -0.22 25.66 -15.20
C LYS A 65 -0.93 24.41 -15.67
N GLU A 66 -2.26 24.42 -15.63
CA GLU A 66 -3.07 23.31 -16.07
C GLU A 66 -3.28 23.35 -17.59
N TYR A 67 -3.03 22.22 -18.25
CA TYR A 67 -3.24 22.04 -19.69
C TYR A 67 -4.38 21.05 -19.86
N THR A 68 -5.62 21.48 -19.66
CA THR A 68 -6.78 20.58 -19.77
C THR A 68 -7.11 20.30 -21.23
N SER A 69 -7.18 19.02 -21.58
CA SER A 69 -7.91 18.57 -22.77
C SER A 69 -9.37 18.44 -22.36
N LYS A 70 -10.29 19.21 -22.97
CA LYS A 70 -11.73 19.07 -22.69
C LYS A 70 -12.21 17.68 -23.14
N LEU A 71 -12.13 16.68 -22.27
CA LEU A 71 -12.83 15.42 -22.44
C LEU A 71 -14.29 15.67 -22.09
N ASP A 72 -15.13 15.70 -23.12
CA ASP A 72 -16.56 15.97 -23.00
C ASP A 72 -17.30 14.73 -22.44
N ILE A 73 -17.08 14.45 -21.15
CA ILE A 73 -17.77 13.37 -20.44
C ILE A 73 -19.18 13.85 -20.11
N LYS A 74 -20.14 13.53 -20.98
CA LYS A 74 -21.55 13.97 -20.85
C LYS A 74 -22.21 13.56 -19.52
N ASN A 75 -21.75 12.50 -18.85
CA ASN A 75 -22.24 12.11 -17.52
C ASN A 75 -21.21 11.30 -16.70
N PRO A 76 -20.32 11.99 -15.94
CA PRO A 76 -19.24 11.34 -15.20
C PRO A 76 -19.74 10.39 -14.10
N MET A 77 -20.83 10.72 -13.41
CA MET A 77 -21.36 9.90 -12.33
C MET A 77 -21.95 8.58 -12.83
N LYS A 78 -22.72 8.63 -13.93
CA LYS A 78 -23.25 7.41 -14.56
C LYS A 78 -22.15 6.47 -15.01
N GLU A 79 -21.05 7.04 -15.52
CA GLU A 79 -19.87 6.28 -15.93
C GLU A 79 -19.18 5.61 -14.73
N ILE A 80 -19.00 6.32 -13.62
CA ILE A 80 -18.45 5.73 -12.38
C ILE A 80 -19.34 4.58 -11.89
N VAL A 81 -20.65 4.77 -11.80
CA VAL A 81 -21.59 3.72 -11.35
C VAL A 81 -21.54 2.49 -12.28
N ARG A 82 -21.44 2.71 -13.60
CA ARG A 82 -21.25 1.64 -14.58
C ARG A 82 -19.99 0.84 -14.31
N ILE A 83 -18.86 1.53 -14.11
CA ILE A 83 -17.56 0.90 -13.84
C ILE A 83 -17.58 0.15 -12.51
N VAL A 84 -18.18 0.71 -11.47
CA VAL A 84 -18.34 0.06 -10.16
C VAL A 84 -19.14 -1.23 -10.30
N ARG A 85 -20.30 -1.17 -10.95
CA ARG A 85 -21.15 -2.36 -11.19
C ARG A 85 -20.41 -3.41 -12.01
N TYR A 86 -19.73 -3.00 -13.07
CA TYR A 86 -18.93 -3.89 -13.90
C TYR A 86 -17.83 -4.59 -13.08
N SER A 87 -17.07 -3.82 -12.30
CA SER A 87 -15.86 -4.29 -11.62
C SER A 87 -16.15 -5.12 -10.38
N LEU A 88 -17.25 -4.85 -9.68
CA LEU A 88 -17.59 -5.51 -8.42
C LEU A 88 -18.67 -6.58 -8.57
N VAL A 89 -19.48 -6.55 -9.63
CA VAL A 89 -20.63 -7.47 -9.77
C VAL A 89 -20.52 -8.31 -11.03
N THR A 90 -20.32 -7.68 -12.19
CA THR A 90 -20.37 -8.35 -13.49
C THR A 90 -19.12 -9.20 -13.76
N ASN A 91 -17.93 -8.62 -13.61
CA ASN A 91 -16.67 -9.31 -13.86
C ASN A 91 -16.16 -9.96 -12.57
N LYS A 92 -16.52 -11.23 -12.34
CA LYS A 92 -16.14 -11.99 -11.14
C LYS A 92 -14.62 -12.12 -10.97
N PRO A 93 -13.82 -12.48 -12.01
CA PRO A 93 -12.36 -12.49 -11.89
C PRO A 93 -11.78 -11.15 -11.42
N LEU A 94 -12.27 -10.03 -11.97
CA LEU A 94 -11.85 -8.69 -11.58
C LEU A 94 -12.23 -8.38 -10.13
N PHE A 95 -13.47 -8.69 -9.73
CA PHE A 95 -13.92 -8.53 -8.35
C PHE A 95 -13.03 -9.28 -7.36
N TYR A 96 -12.70 -10.55 -7.63
CA TYR A 96 -11.84 -11.35 -6.74
C TYR A 96 -10.43 -10.76 -6.62
N ASN A 97 -9.88 -10.22 -7.71
CA ASN A 97 -8.58 -9.54 -7.69
C ASN A 97 -8.64 -8.22 -6.92
N ILE A 98 -9.70 -7.43 -7.07
CA ILE A 98 -9.91 -6.19 -6.31
C ILE A 98 -10.04 -6.49 -4.81
N MET A 99 -10.85 -7.49 -4.43
CA MET A 99 -11.05 -7.85 -3.02
C MET A 99 -9.76 -8.38 -2.39
N PHE A 100 -9.08 -9.33 -3.04
CA PHE A 100 -7.81 -9.83 -2.52
C PHE A 100 -6.75 -8.74 -2.41
N SER A 101 -6.59 -7.92 -3.45
CA SER A 101 -5.65 -6.80 -3.42
C SER A 101 -6.03 -5.75 -2.37
N GLY A 102 -7.32 -5.57 -2.13
CA GLY A 102 -7.86 -4.72 -1.08
C GLY A 102 -7.53 -5.22 0.33
N ILE A 103 -7.73 -6.53 0.58
CA ILE A 103 -7.42 -7.19 1.84
C ILE A 103 -5.91 -7.14 2.12
N ILE A 104 -5.07 -7.52 1.16
CA ILE A 104 -3.60 -7.45 1.31
C ILE A 104 -3.14 -6.00 1.46
N GLY A 105 -3.75 -5.06 0.74
CA GLY A 105 -3.46 -3.63 0.87
C GLY A 105 -3.80 -3.11 2.28
N ALA A 106 -4.94 -3.49 2.82
CA ALA A 106 -5.35 -3.13 4.19
C ALA A 106 -4.41 -3.79 5.22
N ALA A 107 -4.07 -5.06 5.04
CA ALA A 107 -3.12 -5.77 5.88
C ALA A 107 -1.74 -5.09 5.93
N THR A 108 -1.17 -4.77 4.77
CA THR A 108 0.14 -4.12 4.73
C THR A 108 0.11 -2.72 5.35
N LEU A 109 -1.01 -2.00 5.21
CA LEU A 109 -1.22 -0.71 5.86
C LEU A 109 -1.34 -0.87 7.38
N THR A 110 -2.14 -1.81 7.86
CA THR A 110 -2.28 -2.12 9.29
C THR A 110 -0.96 -2.52 9.92
N MET A 111 -0.14 -3.34 9.24
CA MET A 111 1.19 -3.70 9.75
C MET A 111 2.11 -2.48 9.86
N ALA A 112 2.04 -1.55 8.91
CA ALA A 112 2.84 -0.32 8.99
C ALA A 112 2.53 0.48 10.27
N TRP A 113 1.26 0.50 10.70
CA TRP A 113 0.86 1.10 11.96
C TRP A 113 1.27 0.29 13.19
N PHE A 114 1.39 -1.04 13.08
CA PHE A 114 1.91 -1.89 14.15
C PHE A 114 3.42 -1.76 14.38
N VAL A 115 4.19 -1.25 13.41
CA VAL A 115 5.64 -1.06 13.58
C VAL A 115 5.93 -0.26 14.84
N GLN A 116 5.20 0.84 15.08
CA GLN A 116 5.45 1.69 16.24
C GLN A 116 5.15 0.98 17.58
N PRO A 117 3.96 0.38 17.82
CA PRO A 117 3.71 -0.44 19.01
C PRO A 117 4.73 -1.54 19.25
N VAL A 118 5.19 -2.22 18.19
CA VAL A 118 6.22 -3.26 18.28
C VAL A 118 7.55 -2.68 18.75
N LEU A 119 7.99 -1.54 18.20
CA LEU A 119 9.23 -0.88 18.62
C LEU A 119 9.17 -0.39 20.08
N ILE A 120 7.99 0.06 20.53
CA ILE A 120 7.75 0.44 21.92
C ILE A 120 7.88 -0.78 22.84
N ASP A 121 7.27 -1.91 22.47
CA ASP A 121 7.35 -3.16 23.24
C ASP A 121 8.79 -3.70 23.35
N LEU A 122 9.57 -3.56 22.27
CA LEU A 122 11.00 -3.87 22.23
C LEU A 122 11.87 -2.88 23.02
N LYS A 123 11.28 -1.84 23.64
CA LYS A 123 11.98 -0.75 24.35
C LYS A 123 13.04 -0.08 23.48
N THR A 124 12.77 0.03 22.18
CA THR A 124 13.69 0.64 21.23
C THR A 124 13.75 2.16 21.49
N PRO A 125 14.94 2.78 21.51
CA PRO A 125 15.02 4.24 21.65
C PRO A 125 14.35 4.96 20.48
N THR A 126 13.66 6.07 20.75
CA THR A 126 12.88 6.84 19.76
C THR A 126 13.72 7.33 18.59
N SER A 127 15.01 7.59 18.79
CA SER A 127 15.95 7.98 17.73
C SER A 127 16.07 6.92 16.63
N TYR A 128 15.91 5.63 16.95
CA TYR A 128 15.97 4.55 15.97
C TYR A 128 14.67 4.38 15.18
N PHE A 129 13.55 4.99 15.60
CA PHE A 129 12.27 4.79 14.92
C PHE A 129 12.34 5.30 13.47
N GLY A 130 12.93 6.48 13.27
CA GLY A 130 13.14 7.06 11.94
C GLY A 130 14.06 6.21 11.07
N VAL A 131 15.14 5.67 11.66
CA VAL A 131 16.09 4.80 10.95
C VAL A 131 15.42 3.49 10.52
N ILE A 132 14.72 2.83 11.44
CA ILE A 132 14.00 1.57 11.17
C ILE A 132 12.92 1.80 10.11
N TRP A 133 12.10 2.85 10.25
CA TRP A 133 11.10 3.22 9.26
C TRP A 133 11.70 3.43 7.87
N THR A 134 12.84 4.09 7.81
CA THR A 134 13.56 4.34 6.56
C THR A 134 14.05 3.05 5.92
N VAL A 135 14.71 2.18 6.69
CA VAL A 135 15.20 0.87 6.20
C VAL A 135 14.05 0.01 5.69
N LEU A 136 12.94 -0.03 6.42
CA LEU A 136 11.74 -0.77 6.02
C LEU A 136 11.15 -0.25 4.70
N ASN A 137 11.02 1.07 4.53
CA ASN A 137 10.48 1.65 3.28
C ASN A 137 11.44 1.58 2.10
N LEU A 138 12.75 1.71 2.32
CA LEU A 138 13.74 1.44 1.27
C LEU A 138 13.64 -0.01 0.80
N THR A 139 13.44 -0.96 1.72
CA THR A 139 13.24 -2.38 1.41
C THR A 139 12.00 -2.60 0.54
N VAL A 140 10.90 -1.90 0.82
CA VAL A 140 9.69 -1.89 -0.04
C VAL A 140 10.02 -1.38 -1.44
N GLY A 141 10.73 -0.25 -1.54
CA GLY A 141 11.15 0.36 -2.80
C GLY A 141 12.03 -0.56 -3.65
N PHE A 142 13.07 -1.15 -3.06
CA PHE A 142 13.94 -2.11 -3.74
C PHE A 142 13.18 -3.36 -4.19
N SER A 143 12.35 -3.92 -3.32
CA SER A 143 11.56 -5.13 -3.66
C SER A 143 10.58 -4.85 -4.80
N ALA A 144 9.97 -3.66 -4.84
CA ALA A 144 9.09 -3.26 -5.93
C ALA A 144 9.80 -3.24 -7.30
N LEU A 145 11.09 -2.87 -7.38
CA LEU A 145 11.86 -2.89 -8.62
C LEU A 145 12.04 -4.30 -9.20
N TYR A 146 12.16 -5.31 -8.33
CA TYR A 146 12.34 -6.71 -8.73
C TYR A 146 11.02 -7.49 -8.87
N SER A 147 9.88 -6.84 -8.58
CA SER A 147 8.57 -7.50 -8.53
C SER A 147 8.17 -8.21 -9.83
N ASP A 148 8.41 -7.60 -11.00
CA ASP A 148 8.13 -8.21 -12.31
C ASP A 148 8.97 -9.47 -12.56
N ARG A 149 10.25 -9.47 -12.18
CA ARG A 149 11.13 -10.64 -12.36
C ARG A 149 10.70 -11.82 -11.48
N VAL A 150 10.35 -11.55 -10.22
CA VAL A 150 9.87 -12.57 -9.28
C VAL A 150 8.52 -13.14 -9.73
N GLU A 151 7.62 -12.27 -10.18
CA GLU A 151 6.30 -12.67 -10.68
C GLU A 151 6.41 -13.59 -11.89
N ARG A 152 7.24 -13.24 -12.88
CA ARG A 152 7.45 -14.07 -14.08
C ARG A 152 8.04 -15.44 -13.77
N ALA A 153 8.91 -15.53 -12.76
CA ALA A 153 9.52 -16.80 -12.36
C ALA A 153 8.53 -17.73 -11.65
N MET A 154 7.63 -17.18 -10.82
CA MET A 154 6.72 -17.98 -9.99
C MET A 154 5.33 -18.18 -10.63
N GLY A 155 4.92 -17.25 -11.49
CA GLY A 155 3.60 -17.15 -12.06
C GLY A 155 2.56 -16.58 -11.09
N PRO A 156 1.42 -16.09 -11.61
CA PRO A 156 0.52 -15.24 -10.85
C PRO A 156 -0.22 -15.96 -9.72
N THR A 157 -0.54 -17.23 -9.94
CA THR A 157 -1.24 -18.05 -8.95
C THR A 157 -0.37 -18.35 -7.73
N ARG A 158 0.88 -18.79 -7.95
CA ARG A 158 1.81 -19.10 -6.84
C ARG A 158 2.18 -17.83 -6.08
N MET A 159 2.35 -16.72 -6.78
CA MET A 159 2.65 -15.44 -6.15
C MET A 159 1.54 -14.94 -5.23
N ALA A 160 0.26 -15.08 -5.63
CA ALA A 160 -0.86 -14.70 -4.78
C ALA A 160 -0.90 -15.50 -3.47
N TRP A 161 -0.70 -16.82 -3.54
CA TRP A 161 -0.60 -17.68 -2.35
C TRP A 161 0.61 -17.33 -1.47
N LEU A 162 1.77 -17.06 -2.09
CA LEU A 162 2.97 -16.67 -1.35
C LEU A 162 2.76 -15.34 -0.61
N ILE A 163 2.21 -14.33 -1.28
CA ILE A 163 1.90 -13.04 -0.66
C ILE A 163 1.00 -13.25 0.56
N LEU A 164 -0.09 -14.00 0.41
CA LEU A 164 -1.01 -14.26 1.51
C LEU A 164 -0.32 -14.99 2.67
N PHE A 165 0.45 -16.04 2.38
CA PHE A 165 1.17 -16.82 3.36
C PHE A 165 2.14 -15.96 4.19
N PHE A 166 2.97 -15.14 3.53
CA PHE A 166 3.92 -14.30 4.23
C PHE A 166 3.27 -13.10 4.94
N ILE A 167 2.20 -12.53 4.40
CA ILE A 167 1.49 -11.43 5.06
C ILE A 167 0.78 -11.95 6.32
N ALA A 168 -0.04 -12.99 6.21
CA ALA A 168 -0.72 -13.57 7.38
C ALA A 168 0.28 -14.21 8.36
N GLY A 169 1.25 -14.96 7.84
CA GLY A 169 2.32 -15.57 8.62
C GLY A 169 3.21 -14.54 9.31
N GLY A 170 3.44 -13.38 8.71
CA GLY A 170 4.18 -12.28 9.33
C GLY A 170 3.51 -11.74 10.59
N TYR A 171 2.17 -11.60 10.59
CA TYR A 171 1.42 -11.25 11.79
C TYR A 171 1.56 -12.30 12.90
N VAL A 172 1.40 -13.58 12.54
CA VAL A 172 1.54 -14.69 13.49
C VAL A 172 2.98 -14.75 14.04
N ALA A 173 3.98 -14.69 13.17
CA ALA A 173 5.39 -14.72 13.55
C ALA A 173 5.75 -13.57 14.49
N LEU A 174 5.25 -12.37 14.22
CA LEU A 174 5.47 -11.19 15.06
C LEU A 174 4.80 -11.34 16.43
N ALA A 175 3.62 -11.96 16.49
CA ALA A 175 2.90 -12.19 17.74
C ALA A 175 3.64 -13.15 18.71
N PHE A 176 4.45 -14.07 18.19
CA PHE A 176 5.23 -15.01 18.99
C PHE A 176 6.69 -14.60 19.21
N ASN A 177 7.24 -13.72 18.37
CA ASN A 177 8.65 -13.33 18.41
C ASN A 177 8.83 -11.84 18.71
N LEU A 178 8.28 -11.34 19.82
CA LEU A 178 8.47 -9.98 20.33
C LEU A 178 9.86 -9.80 20.98
N THR A 179 10.91 -10.18 20.26
CA THR A 179 12.32 -9.93 20.61
C THR A 179 12.99 -9.18 19.45
N TRP A 180 14.30 -8.96 19.47
CA TRP A 180 15.02 -8.37 18.33
C TRP A 180 14.79 -9.13 17.00
N ALA A 181 14.37 -10.41 17.04
CA ALA A 181 13.92 -11.17 15.88
C ALA A 181 12.68 -10.55 15.18
N ALA A 182 11.85 -9.78 15.89
CA ALA A 182 10.72 -9.04 15.34
C ALA A 182 11.15 -8.10 14.19
N LEU A 183 12.34 -7.49 14.28
CA LEU A 183 12.85 -6.61 13.22
C LEU A 183 13.12 -7.38 11.93
N LEU A 184 13.62 -8.62 12.04
CA LEU A 184 13.82 -9.49 10.87
C LEU A 184 12.47 -9.89 10.25
N VAL A 185 11.48 -10.21 11.09
CA VAL A 185 10.11 -10.51 10.64
C VAL A 185 9.50 -9.32 9.92
N LEU A 186 9.62 -8.10 10.48
CA LEU A 186 9.18 -6.87 9.86
C LEU A 186 9.90 -6.61 8.52
N LEU A 187 11.20 -6.87 8.45
CA LEU A 187 11.97 -6.69 7.22
C LEU A 187 11.46 -7.62 6.11
N ILE A 188 11.28 -8.90 6.41
CA ILE A 188 10.70 -9.89 5.47
C ILE A 188 9.28 -9.48 5.06
N PHE A 189 8.46 -9.03 6.01
CA PHE A 189 7.11 -8.55 5.71
C PHE A 189 7.13 -7.37 4.73
N PHE A 190 8.02 -6.40 4.93
CA PHE A 190 8.14 -5.23 4.08
C PHE A 190 8.71 -5.56 2.69
N VAL A 191 9.57 -6.58 2.56
CA VAL A 191 9.95 -7.15 1.24
C VAL A 191 8.69 -7.63 0.50
N VAL A 192 7.88 -8.45 1.16
CA VAL A 192 6.66 -9.01 0.55
C VAL A 192 5.64 -7.93 0.23
N ARG A 193 5.50 -6.91 1.09
CA ARG A 193 4.69 -5.70 0.82
C ARG A 193 5.16 -4.99 -0.46
N GLY A 194 6.46 -4.87 -0.65
CA GLY A 194 7.08 -4.29 -1.85
C GLY A 194 6.78 -5.06 -3.12
N PHE A 195 6.69 -6.39 -3.06
CA PHE A 195 6.22 -7.20 -4.19
C PHE A 195 4.71 -7.11 -4.40
N ALA A 196 3.92 -7.22 -3.33
CA ALA A 196 2.47 -7.34 -3.40
C ALA A 196 1.80 -6.14 -4.09
N THR A 197 2.25 -4.92 -3.81
CA THR A 197 1.61 -3.71 -4.35
C THR A 197 1.68 -3.62 -5.88
N PRO A 198 2.86 -3.66 -6.53
CA PRO A 198 2.96 -3.60 -7.99
C PRO A 198 2.34 -4.83 -8.67
N ILE A 199 2.53 -6.03 -8.11
CA ILE A 199 2.03 -7.28 -8.71
C ILE A 199 0.50 -7.32 -8.74
N LEU A 200 -0.15 -7.08 -7.60
CA LEU A 200 -1.60 -7.16 -7.52
C LEU A 200 -2.29 -6.00 -8.26
N LYS A 201 -1.67 -4.82 -8.31
CA LYS A 201 -2.10 -3.73 -9.22
C LYS A 201 -1.96 -4.16 -10.68
N GLY A 202 -0.87 -4.84 -11.03
CA GLY A 202 -0.63 -5.38 -12.36
C GLY A 202 -1.73 -6.33 -12.83
N TYR A 203 -2.16 -7.26 -11.99
CA TYR A 203 -3.25 -8.19 -12.31
C TYR A 203 -4.57 -7.48 -12.61
N ILE A 204 -4.94 -6.50 -11.79
CA ILE A 204 -6.15 -5.69 -12.00
C ILE A 204 -6.04 -4.90 -13.31
N ASN A 205 -4.88 -4.30 -13.60
CA ASN A 205 -4.65 -3.53 -14.82
C ASN A 205 -4.74 -4.37 -16.10
N GLN A 206 -4.24 -5.61 -16.06
CA GLN A 206 -4.30 -6.53 -17.20
C GLN A 206 -5.74 -6.99 -17.49
N MET A 207 -6.60 -7.07 -16.46
CA MET A 207 -8.01 -7.46 -16.58
C MET A 207 -8.96 -6.30 -16.89
N THR A 208 -8.45 -5.07 -16.99
CA THR A 208 -9.26 -3.86 -17.16
C THR A 208 -8.95 -3.13 -18.45
N MET A 209 -10.02 -2.69 -19.14
CA MET A 209 -9.91 -1.87 -20.34
C MET A 209 -9.28 -0.51 -19.99
N SER A 210 -8.45 0.02 -20.88
CA SER A 210 -7.64 1.23 -20.65
C SER A 210 -8.47 2.42 -20.13
N GLU A 211 -9.68 2.59 -20.65
CA GLU A 211 -10.61 3.69 -20.30
C GLU A 211 -11.11 3.60 -18.84
N MET A 212 -11.20 2.40 -18.27
CA MET A 212 -11.73 2.19 -16.92
C MET A 212 -10.63 1.98 -15.85
N ARG A 213 -9.37 1.71 -16.26
CA ARG A 213 -8.28 1.29 -15.34
C ARG A 213 -8.12 2.20 -14.13
N THR A 214 -8.06 3.51 -14.35
CA THR A 214 -7.88 4.49 -13.28
C THR A 214 -9.01 4.42 -12.25
N THR A 215 -10.26 4.34 -12.72
CA THR A 215 -11.44 4.21 -11.86
C THR A 215 -11.41 2.89 -11.09
N VAL A 216 -11.03 1.78 -11.73
CA VAL A 216 -10.92 0.47 -11.04
C VAL A 216 -9.82 0.46 -9.98
N LEU A 217 -8.66 1.08 -10.25
CA LEU A 217 -7.61 1.25 -9.25
C LEU A 217 -8.05 2.15 -8.08
N SER A 218 -8.86 3.17 -8.35
CA SER A 218 -9.48 3.99 -7.31
C SER A 218 -10.47 3.19 -6.46
N ILE A 219 -11.30 2.33 -7.08
CA ILE A 219 -12.19 1.41 -6.35
C ILE A 219 -11.37 0.50 -5.44
N ARG A 220 -10.29 -0.11 -5.94
CA ARG A 220 -9.37 -0.92 -5.14
C ARG A 220 -8.82 -0.13 -3.95
N ASN A 221 -8.31 1.08 -4.15
CA ASN A 221 -7.78 1.90 -3.06
C ASN A 221 -8.87 2.31 -2.05
N PHE A 222 -10.10 2.50 -2.52
CA PHE A 222 -11.24 2.76 -1.65
C PHE A 222 -11.59 1.55 -0.79
N VAL A 223 -11.58 0.34 -1.36
CA VAL A 223 -11.76 -0.92 -0.61
C VAL A 223 -10.69 -1.07 0.48
N ILE A 224 -9.41 -0.79 0.17
CA ILE A 224 -8.33 -0.78 1.17
C ILE A 224 -8.69 0.14 2.34
N ARG A 225 -9.15 1.36 2.05
CA ARG A 225 -9.49 2.36 3.07
C ARG A 225 -10.71 1.94 3.91
N ILE A 226 -11.74 1.35 3.31
CA ILE A 226 -12.90 0.83 4.06
C ILE A 226 -12.48 -0.28 5.01
N ILE A 227 -11.75 -1.28 4.50
CA ILE A 227 -11.29 -2.40 5.34
C ILE A 227 -10.43 -1.87 6.47
N PHE A 228 -9.45 -0.99 6.17
CA PHE A 228 -8.60 -0.39 7.18
C PHE A 228 -9.38 0.43 8.20
N ALA A 229 -10.34 1.26 7.78
CA ALA A 229 -11.15 2.08 8.69
C ALA A 229 -12.03 1.25 9.62
N ALA A 230 -12.50 0.07 9.18
CA ALA A 230 -13.26 -0.85 10.02
C ALA A 230 -12.34 -1.63 10.98
N VAL A 231 -11.19 -2.08 10.48
CA VAL A 231 -10.32 -3.03 11.17
C VAL A 231 -9.34 -2.33 12.13
N ALA A 232 -8.79 -1.17 11.75
CA ALA A 232 -7.77 -0.48 12.53
C ALA A 232 -8.23 0.02 13.91
N PRO A 233 -9.42 0.65 14.08
CA PRO A 233 -9.88 1.08 15.41
C PRO A 233 -10.11 -0.10 16.35
N PHE A 234 -10.69 -1.19 15.83
CA PHE A 234 -10.93 -2.41 16.60
C PHE A 234 -9.63 -3.05 17.06
N ILE A 235 -8.64 -3.15 16.17
CA ILE A 235 -7.31 -3.68 16.49
C ILE A 235 -6.57 -2.76 17.47
N GLY A 236 -6.64 -1.44 17.28
CA GLY A 236 -6.00 -0.47 18.16
C GLY A 236 -6.53 -0.59 19.59
N TRP A 237 -7.86 -0.58 19.73
CA TRP A 237 -8.51 -0.82 21.02
C TRP A 237 -8.10 -2.14 21.67
N LEU A 238 -8.02 -3.21 20.87
CA LEU A 238 -7.62 -4.54 21.35
C LEU A 238 -6.14 -4.57 21.81
N SER A 239 -5.26 -3.84 21.12
CA SER A 239 -3.85 -3.68 21.50
C SER A 239 -3.73 -2.96 22.84
N ASP A 240 -4.52 -1.89 23.03
CA ASP A 240 -4.48 -1.07 24.25
C ASP A 240 -5.17 -1.75 25.44
N ALA A 241 -6.26 -2.48 25.22
CA ALA A 241 -7.07 -3.08 26.27
C ALA A 241 -6.60 -4.48 26.72
N TYR A 242 -6.00 -5.26 25.80
CA TYR A 242 -5.61 -6.65 26.09
C TYR A 242 -4.11 -6.88 25.93
N SER A 243 -3.62 -6.91 24.69
CA SER A 243 -2.18 -7.00 24.39
C SER A 243 -1.93 -6.87 22.89
N LEU A 244 -0.72 -6.40 22.56
CA LEU A 244 -0.20 -6.37 21.19
C LEU A 244 -0.23 -7.76 20.53
N LYS A 245 0.07 -8.82 21.29
CA LYS A 245 0.06 -10.21 20.80
C LYS A 245 -1.34 -10.64 20.33
N ILE A 246 -2.37 -10.38 21.14
CA ILE A 246 -3.76 -10.72 20.79
C ILE A 246 -4.21 -9.90 19.57
N ALA A 247 -3.84 -8.61 19.53
CA ALA A 247 -4.11 -7.75 18.38
C ALA A 247 -3.49 -8.30 17.08
N LEU A 248 -2.23 -8.70 17.09
CA LEU A 248 -1.55 -9.28 15.93
C LEU A 248 -2.19 -10.62 15.48
N LEU A 249 -2.53 -11.52 16.41
CA LEU A 249 -3.16 -12.79 16.07
C LEU A 249 -4.57 -12.62 15.48
N LEU A 250 -5.40 -11.76 16.09
CA LEU A 250 -6.73 -11.49 15.55
C LEU A 250 -6.65 -10.80 14.19
N THR A 251 -5.68 -9.92 13.99
CA THR A 251 -5.41 -9.32 12.67
C THR A 251 -5.07 -10.39 11.63
N ALA A 252 -4.24 -11.38 11.99
CA ALA A 252 -3.90 -12.49 11.10
C ALA A 252 -5.14 -13.29 10.69
N VAL A 253 -6.09 -13.51 11.59
CA VAL A 253 -7.33 -14.23 11.31
C VAL A 253 -8.28 -13.41 10.44
N VAL A 254 -8.51 -12.14 10.80
CA VAL A 254 -9.44 -11.23 10.11
C VAL A 254 -9.00 -10.96 8.66
N ILE A 255 -7.70 -10.93 8.39
CA ILE A 255 -7.16 -10.77 7.03
C ILE A 255 -6.96 -12.12 6.35
N GLY A 256 -6.46 -13.11 7.08
CA GLY A 256 -6.07 -14.41 6.55
C GLY A 256 -7.26 -15.21 6.01
N ILE A 257 -8.38 -15.28 6.75
CA ILE A 257 -9.56 -16.05 6.31
C ILE A 257 -10.16 -15.46 5.02
N PRO A 258 -10.50 -14.16 4.93
CA PRO A 258 -10.97 -13.58 3.68
C PRO A 258 -9.93 -13.65 2.56
N GLY A 259 -8.65 -13.45 2.89
CA GLY A 259 -7.55 -13.60 1.94
C GLY A 259 -7.51 -14.98 1.31
N LEU A 260 -7.57 -16.04 2.12
CA LEU A 260 -7.59 -17.45 1.68
C LEU A 260 -8.78 -17.71 0.75
N PHE A 261 -9.96 -17.23 1.16
CA PHE A 261 -11.18 -17.37 0.37
C PHE A 261 -11.05 -16.73 -1.02
N PHE A 262 -10.57 -15.49 -1.12
CA PHE A 262 -10.45 -14.81 -2.40
C PHE A 262 -9.30 -15.32 -3.27
N VAL A 263 -8.16 -15.72 -2.70
CA VAL A 263 -7.09 -16.37 -3.47
C VAL A 263 -7.59 -17.69 -4.05
N TRP A 264 -8.28 -18.50 -3.25
CA TRP A 264 -8.86 -19.76 -3.72
C TRP A 264 -9.83 -19.52 -4.89
N LEU A 265 -10.74 -18.55 -4.78
CA LEU A 265 -11.65 -18.18 -5.86
C LEU A 265 -10.92 -17.72 -7.14
N GLN A 266 -9.83 -16.95 -7.00
CA GLN A 266 -9.01 -16.55 -8.16
C GLN A 266 -8.38 -17.76 -8.86
N THR A 267 -7.90 -18.73 -8.09
CA THR A 267 -7.27 -19.93 -8.67
C THR A 267 -8.26 -20.81 -9.40
N ARG A 268 -9.50 -20.94 -8.88
CA ARG A 268 -10.54 -21.77 -9.49
C ARG A 268 -11.02 -21.20 -10.84
N ASN A 269 -11.18 -19.89 -10.94
CA ASN A 269 -11.67 -19.24 -12.15
C ASN A 269 -10.63 -19.12 -13.28
N LYS A 270 -9.35 -19.42 -13.04
CA LYS A 270 -8.34 -19.52 -14.11
C LYS A 270 -8.30 -20.89 -14.80
N LEU A 271 -8.95 -21.90 -14.20
CA LEU A 271 -9.01 -23.27 -14.71
C LEU A 271 -10.28 -23.55 -15.54
N GLN A 272 -11.12 -22.52 -15.77
CA GLN A 272 -12.29 -22.53 -16.63
C GLN A 272 -12.07 -21.56 -17.79
#